data_AF-A0A177CB11-F1
#
_entry.id   AF-A0A177CB11-F1
#
_cell.length_a   1.000
_cell.length_b   1.000
_cell.length_c   1.000
_cell.angle_alpha   90.00
_cell.angle_beta   90.00
_cell.angle_gamma   90.00
#
_symmetry.space_group_name_H-M   'P 1'
#
loop_
_entity.id
_entity.type
_entity.pdbx_description
1 polymer ?
#
loop_
_entity_poly.entity_id
_entity_poly.type
_entity_poly.pdbx_seq_one_letter_code
_entity_poly.pdbx_strand_id
1 'polypeptide(L)'
;MATAIASAKAGVSQAVLLVAKPPAIAAKSVKGSKLVDAMHRSLYPHLYQQGGGSAPNRKIRQQMGTMKRYKQVEAEREARKVSWFRNKMRTSSSSKLASQPQKPRAIRKACHDPVAAVTSSQLAVHDPTGARTRLFDRANPECARVGDILLVRQRTGEPFAGVCINIRRRGVDTAILLRGQLTRVGIEMWYKVYSPLVEGIEVVQRAQRKTRRARLTYMRKEKHDRGSVENVVRVYLRQKAALGSTDGSKKKGAAAAAAMAGGGKRKGSVKGKKGKKK
;
A
#
# COMPACT_ATOMS: atom_id res chain seq x y z
N MET A 1 -14.41 -7.80 -29.07
CA MET A 1 -12.99 -8.02 -29.38
C MET A 1 -12.21 -7.92 -28.08
N ALA A 2 -12.14 -9.01 -27.33
CA ALA A 2 -11.53 -9.08 -26.00
C ALA A 2 -10.20 -9.86 -26.13
N THR A 3 -9.08 -9.18 -25.94
CA THR A 3 -7.75 -9.79 -25.93
C THR A 3 -7.29 -10.00 -24.49
N ALA A 4 -7.24 -11.27 -24.10
CA ALA A 4 -6.69 -11.76 -22.85
C ALA A 4 -5.17 -11.62 -22.83
N ILE A 5 -4.62 -11.03 -21.77
CA ILE A 5 -3.17 -10.96 -21.53
C ILE A 5 -2.79 -12.18 -20.68
N ALA A 6 -2.12 -13.13 -21.33
CA ALA A 6 -1.67 -14.38 -20.74
C ALA A 6 -0.41 -14.17 -19.86
N SER A 7 -0.46 -14.81 -18.70
CA SER A 7 0.59 -14.91 -17.69
C SER A 7 1.76 -15.79 -18.17
N ALA A 8 2.99 -15.27 -18.09
CA ALA A 8 4.21 -16.05 -18.30
C ALA A 8 5.11 -15.97 -17.06
N LYS A 9 5.06 -17.02 -16.23
CA LYS A 9 5.99 -17.28 -15.14
C LYS A 9 7.35 -17.70 -15.74
N ALA A 10 8.34 -16.82 -15.69
CA ALA A 10 9.72 -17.16 -15.99
C ALA A 10 10.31 -17.97 -14.82
N GLY A 11 10.44 -19.28 -15.02
CA GLY A 11 11.17 -20.18 -14.12
C GLY A 11 12.67 -19.95 -14.27
N VAL A 12 13.32 -19.53 -13.19
CA VAL A 12 14.78 -19.43 -13.10
C VAL A 12 15.32 -20.84 -12.89
N SER A 13 15.77 -21.47 -13.98
CA SER A 13 16.47 -22.75 -13.96
C SER A 13 17.83 -22.58 -13.28
N GLN A 14 18.02 -23.20 -12.12
CA GLN A 14 19.34 -23.34 -11.50
C GLN A 14 20.22 -24.19 -12.42
N ALA A 15 21.27 -23.59 -12.98
CA ALA A 15 22.36 -24.32 -13.60
C ALA A 15 23.16 -25.03 -12.49
N VAL A 16 22.90 -26.33 -12.31
CA VAL A 16 23.74 -27.22 -11.53
C VAL A 16 25.02 -27.45 -12.32
N LEU A 17 26.11 -26.80 -11.90
CA LEU A 17 27.46 -27.13 -12.35
C LEU A 17 27.78 -28.55 -11.89
N LEU A 18 27.60 -29.53 -12.78
CA LEU A 18 28.12 -30.87 -12.63
C LEU A 18 29.65 -30.80 -12.68
N VAL A 19 30.29 -30.79 -11.51
CA VAL A 19 31.73 -31.04 -11.39
C VAL A 19 31.96 -32.49 -11.83
N ALA A 20 32.48 -32.66 -13.04
CA ALA A 20 32.87 -33.94 -13.58
C ALA A 20 33.85 -34.64 -12.62
N LYS A 21 33.48 -35.84 -12.18
CA LYS A 21 34.36 -36.74 -11.42
C LYS A 21 35.57 -37.06 -12.32
N PRO A 22 36.82 -36.83 -11.90
CA PRO A 22 37.97 -37.16 -12.73
C PRO A 22 37.94 -38.67 -13.03
N PRO A 23 38.28 -39.10 -14.26
CA PRO A 23 38.27 -40.50 -14.62
C PRO A 23 39.26 -41.24 -13.71
N ALA A 24 38.82 -42.37 -13.16
CA ALA A 24 39.69 -43.28 -12.46
C ALA A 24 40.81 -43.69 -13.42
N ILE A 25 42.03 -43.20 -13.18
CA ILE A 25 43.21 -43.65 -13.89
C ILE A 25 43.37 -45.12 -13.53
N ALA A 26 42.92 -45.98 -14.44
CA ALA A 26 43.26 -47.39 -14.41
C ALA A 26 44.77 -47.47 -14.39
N ALA A 27 45.34 -47.89 -13.26
CA ALA A 27 46.75 -48.17 -13.15
C ALA A 27 47.05 -49.32 -14.12
N LYS A 28 47.44 -48.96 -15.35
CA LYS A 28 48.07 -49.88 -16.27
C LYS A 28 49.28 -50.41 -15.52
N SER A 29 49.26 -51.71 -15.20
CA SER A 29 50.43 -52.44 -14.77
C SER A 29 51.44 -52.34 -15.91
N VAL A 30 52.27 -51.29 -15.86
CA VAL A 30 53.38 -51.13 -16.79
C VAL A 30 54.28 -52.30 -16.48
N LYS A 31 54.42 -53.23 -17.43
CA LYS A 31 55.54 -54.18 -17.48
C LYS A 31 56.85 -53.39 -17.72
N GLY A 32 57.16 -52.47 -16.83
CA GLY A 32 58.42 -51.77 -16.70
C GLY A 32 59.15 -52.49 -15.56
N SER A 33 60.37 -52.97 -15.71
CA SER A 33 61.33 -52.74 -16.77
C SER A 33 62.33 -53.87 -16.63
N LYS A 34 62.23 -54.89 -17.49
CA LYS A 34 63.17 -56.02 -17.47
C LYS A 34 64.62 -55.54 -17.60
N LEU A 35 64.84 -54.38 -18.23
CA LEU A 35 66.13 -53.73 -18.40
C LEU A 35 66.70 -53.16 -17.08
N VAL A 36 65.90 -52.44 -16.29
CA VAL A 36 66.37 -51.83 -15.02
C VAL A 36 66.63 -52.91 -13.98
N ASP A 37 65.76 -53.92 -13.90
CA ASP A 37 65.96 -55.08 -13.02
C ASP A 37 67.16 -55.95 -13.45
N ALA A 38 67.50 -55.97 -14.74
CA ALA A 38 68.69 -56.65 -15.26
C ALA A 38 69.98 -55.84 -14.99
N MET A 39 69.98 -54.53 -15.24
CA MET A 39 71.10 -53.64 -14.92
C MET A 39 71.39 -53.59 -13.42
N HIS A 40 70.35 -53.58 -12.58
CA HIS A 40 70.54 -53.59 -11.13
C HIS A 40 71.13 -54.93 -10.64
N ARG A 41 70.75 -56.05 -11.28
CA ARG A 41 71.38 -57.36 -11.02
C ARG A 41 72.83 -57.44 -11.49
N SER A 42 73.18 -56.83 -12.63
CA SER A 42 74.56 -56.83 -13.12
C SER A 42 75.47 -55.94 -12.26
N LEU A 43 74.94 -54.81 -11.78
CA LEU A 43 75.68 -53.88 -10.92
C LEU A 43 75.81 -54.38 -9.48
N TYR A 44 74.82 -55.13 -8.96
CA TYR A 44 74.81 -55.59 -7.58
C TYR A 44 74.48 -57.08 -7.42
N PRO A 45 75.37 -57.99 -7.86
CA PRO A 45 75.14 -59.44 -7.86
C PRO A 45 75.02 -60.05 -6.45
N HIS A 46 75.64 -59.44 -5.44
CA HIS A 46 75.61 -59.92 -4.05
C HIS A 46 74.23 -59.78 -3.37
N LEU A 47 73.31 -58.98 -3.93
CA LEU A 47 71.97 -58.74 -3.37
C LEU A 47 70.91 -59.73 -3.88
N TYR A 48 71.23 -60.54 -4.89
CA TYR A 48 70.32 -61.50 -5.51
C TYR A 48 70.95 -62.90 -5.51
N GLN A 49 70.22 -63.91 -5.03
CA GLN A 49 70.72 -65.28 -4.96
C GLN A 49 70.83 -65.90 -6.37
N GLN A 50 71.91 -66.65 -6.59
CA GLN A 50 72.25 -67.25 -7.88
C GLN A 50 71.35 -68.48 -8.14
N GLY A 51 70.17 -68.24 -8.69
CA GLY A 51 69.18 -69.27 -9.01
C GLY A 51 67.81 -68.64 -9.23
N GLY A 52 67.27 -68.75 -10.44
CA GLY A 52 66.10 -68.01 -10.91
C GLY A 52 64.88 -68.12 -9.97
N GLY A 53 64.59 -67.04 -9.24
CA GLY A 53 63.39 -66.89 -8.43
C GLY A 53 63.10 -65.42 -8.12
N SER A 54 61.95 -64.93 -8.57
CA SER A 54 61.46 -63.56 -8.35
C SER A 54 60.89 -63.39 -6.93
N ALA A 55 61.73 -63.39 -5.89
CA ALA A 55 61.30 -63.01 -4.55
C ALA A 55 62.41 -62.30 -3.77
N PRO A 56 62.17 -61.09 -3.22
CA PRO A 56 63.13 -60.43 -2.34
C PRO A 56 63.21 -61.14 -0.98
N ASN A 57 64.40 -61.08 -0.37
CA ASN A 57 64.77 -61.71 0.90
C ASN A 57 63.74 -61.46 2.03
N ARG A 58 63.51 -62.48 2.88
CA ARG A 58 62.51 -62.53 3.97
C ARG A 58 62.57 -61.31 4.93
N LYS A 59 63.76 -60.71 5.11
CA LYS A 59 63.95 -59.49 5.93
C LYS A 59 63.33 -58.22 5.30
N ILE A 60 63.35 -58.09 3.97
CA ILE A 60 62.76 -56.95 3.24
C ILE A 60 61.23 -57.01 3.28
N ARG A 61 60.66 -58.24 3.27
CA ARG A 61 59.20 -58.46 3.36
C ARG A 61 58.62 -58.03 4.72
N GLN A 62 59.38 -58.13 5.80
CA GLN A 62 58.98 -57.66 7.13
C GLN A 62 59.00 -56.13 7.23
N GLN A 63 60.04 -55.46 6.70
CA GLN A 63 60.10 -54.00 6.60
C GLN A 63 59.01 -53.42 5.68
N MET A 64 58.68 -54.09 4.57
CA MET A 64 57.57 -53.67 3.70
C MET A 64 56.19 -53.80 4.38
N GLY A 65 56.02 -54.76 5.30
CA GLY A 65 54.80 -54.91 6.10
C GLY A 65 54.61 -53.80 7.13
N THR A 66 55.68 -53.36 7.80
CA THR A 66 55.65 -52.25 8.76
C THR A 66 55.40 -50.91 8.06
N MET A 67 55.98 -50.71 6.87
CA MET A 67 55.76 -49.50 6.05
C MET A 67 54.33 -49.39 5.50
N LYS A 68 53.69 -50.51 5.14
CA LYS A 68 52.27 -50.53 4.73
C LYS A 68 51.32 -50.16 5.86
N ARG A 69 51.60 -50.64 7.08
CA ARG A 69 50.80 -50.33 8.27
C ARG A 69 50.92 -48.84 8.66
N TYR A 70 52.13 -48.26 8.57
CA TYR A 70 52.33 -46.83 8.78
C TYR A 70 51.54 -45.98 7.76
N LYS A 71 51.62 -46.32 6.47
CA LYS A 71 50.85 -45.63 5.41
C LYS A 71 49.34 -45.76 5.58
N GLN A 72 48.84 -46.91 6.07
CA GLN A 72 47.42 -47.08 6.40
C GLN A 72 47.00 -46.19 7.56
N VAL A 73 47.79 -46.11 8.63
CA VAL A 73 47.50 -45.25 9.78
C VAL A 73 47.53 -43.77 9.38
N GLU A 74 48.47 -43.35 8.53
CA GLU A 74 48.49 -41.98 7.99
C GLU A 74 47.26 -41.70 7.11
N ALA A 75 46.87 -42.62 6.24
CA ALA A 75 45.68 -42.48 5.40
C ALA A 75 44.39 -42.39 6.23
N GLU A 76 44.27 -43.16 7.32
CA GLU A 76 43.15 -43.05 8.27
C GLU A 76 43.16 -41.72 9.02
N ARG A 77 44.34 -41.21 9.38
CA ARG A 77 44.50 -39.91 10.03
C ARG A 77 44.09 -38.76 9.11
N GLU A 78 44.52 -38.81 7.86
CA GLU A 78 44.13 -37.91 6.78
C GLU A 78 42.61 -37.97 6.53
N ALA A 79 42.04 -39.17 6.43
CA ALA A 79 40.59 -39.37 6.26
C ALA A 79 39.78 -38.81 7.44
N ARG A 80 40.27 -38.97 8.68
CA ARG A 80 39.65 -38.37 9.88
C ARG A 80 39.73 -36.85 9.86
N LYS A 81 40.85 -36.26 9.43
CA LYS A 81 40.99 -34.80 9.26
C LYS A 81 40.02 -34.27 8.20
N VAL A 82 39.93 -34.92 7.05
CA VAL A 82 39.02 -34.55 5.96
C VAL A 82 37.56 -34.68 6.39
N SER A 83 37.22 -35.75 7.13
CA SER A 83 35.89 -35.95 7.69
C SER A 83 35.52 -34.87 8.72
N TRP A 84 36.43 -34.54 9.64
CA TRP A 84 36.26 -33.46 10.60
C TRP A 84 36.06 -32.10 9.91
N PHE A 85 36.88 -31.78 8.91
CA PHE A 85 36.73 -30.55 8.12
C PHE A 85 35.40 -30.49 7.38
N ARG A 86 34.98 -31.59 6.75
CA ARG A 86 33.71 -31.70 6.03
C ARG A 86 32.52 -31.51 6.96
N ASN A 87 32.55 -32.11 8.15
CA ASN A 87 31.46 -31.99 9.11
C ASN A 87 31.39 -30.57 9.71
N LYS A 88 32.54 -29.93 9.96
CA LYS A 88 32.62 -28.53 10.43
C LYS A 88 32.06 -27.53 9.41
N MET A 89 32.31 -27.74 8.12
CA MET A 89 31.70 -26.89 7.07
C MET A 89 30.19 -27.11 6.93
N ARG A 90 29.71 -28.34 7.16
CA ARG A 90 28.27 -28.68 7.10
C ARG A 90 27.47 -28.10 8.27
N THR A 91 28.07 -28.00 9.45
CA THR A 91 27.41 -27.40 10.62
C THR A 91 27.41 -25.87 10.55
N SER A 92 28.40 -25.25 9.90
CA SER A 92 28.44 -23.79 9.69
C SER A 92 27.48 -23.25 8.62
N SER A 93 26.96 -24.10 7.71
CA SER A 93 26.07 -23.67 6.64
C SER A 93 24.58 -23.64 7.02
N SER A 94 24.21 -24.02 8.25
CA SER A 94 22.81 -24.08 8.70
C SER A 94 22.37 -22.95 9.62
N SER A 95 23.28 -22.05 10.03
CA SER A 95 22.87 -20.81 10.67
C SER A 95 22.19 -19.96 9.61
N LYS A 96 20.84 -19.95 9.61
CA LYS A 96 20.04 -18.92 8.95
C LYS A 96 20.69 -17.59 9.31
N LEU A 97 21.39 -16.97 8.35
CA LEU A 97 21.95 -15.64 8.54
C LEU A 97 20.77 -14.77 8.97
N ALA A 98 20.79 -14.29 10.22
CA ALA A 98 19.77 -13.38 10.70
C ALA A 98 19.77 -12.21 9.72
N SER A 99 18.70 -12.11 8.91
CA SER A 99 18.58 -11.06 7.91
C SER A 99 18.65 -9.74 8.67
N GLN A 100 19.77 -9.04 8.54
CA GLN A 100 19.93 -7.72 9.12
C GLN A 100 18.76 -6.88 8.58
N PRO A 101 18.03 -6.13 9.45
CA PRO A 101 16.96 -5.28 8.98
C PRO A 101 17.55 -4.36 7.91
N GLN A 102 17.03 -4.46 6.68
CA GLN A 102 17.54 -3.66 5.58
C GLN A 102 17.43 -2.19 5.99
N LYS A 103 18.55 -1.47 5.98
CA LYS A 103 18.55 -0.04 6.28
C LYS A 103 17.53 0.64 5.35
N PRO A 104 16.61 1.46 5.87
CA PRO A 104 15.60 2.10 5.03
C PRO A 104 16.30 2.91 3.95
N ARG A 105 15.81 2.78 2.71
CA ARG A 105 16.33 3.57 1.59
C ARG A 105 16.13 5.05 1.91
N ALA A 106 17.09 5.89 1.53
CA ALA A 106 16.97 7.34 1.71
C ALA A 106 15.67 7.84 1.04
N ILE A 107 14.82 8.53 1.79
CA ILE A 107 13.46 8.94 1.38
C ILE A 107 13.46 9.63 0.01
N ARG A 108 14.40 10.56 -0.23
CA ARG A 108 14.55 11.29 -1.50
C ARG A 108 14.81 10.40 -2.72
N LYS A 109 15.35 9.19 -2.53
CA LYS A 109 15.57 8.20 -3.60
C LYS A 109 14.34 7.31 -3.84
N ALA A 110 13.48 7.16 -2.83
CA ALA A 110 12.25 6.37 -2.92
C ALA A 110 11.05 7.20 -3.39
N CYS A 111 10.95 8.45 -2.92
CA CYS A 111 9.98 9.44 -3.38
C CYS A 111 10.68 10.78 -3.62
N HIS A 112 10.49 11.32 -4.82
CA HIS A 112 11.07 12.61 -5.20
C HIS A 112 10.42 13.78 -4.45
N ASP A 113 9.09 13.73 -4.25
CA ASP A 113 8.33 14.67 -3.44
C ASP A 113 7.59 13.95 -2.30
N PRO A 114 8.20 13.87 -1.09
CA PRO A 114 7.56 13.26 0.06
C PRO A 114 6.36 14.07 0.57
N VAL A 115 6.33 15.39 0.36
CA VAL A 115 5.28 16.27 0.91
C VAL A 115 3.98 16.10 0.13
N ALA A 116 4.05 16.03 -1.19
CA ALA A 116 2.88 15.74 -2.02
C ALA A 116 2.31 14.34 -1.70
N ALA A 117 3.17 13.33 -1.56
CA ALA A 117 2.75 11.97 -1.21
C ALA A 117 2.01 11.93 0.14
N VAL A 118 2.57 12.57 1.17
CA VAL A 118 1.91 12.68 2.50
C VAL A 118 0.61 13.48 2.41
N THR A 119 0.58 14.56 1.64
CA THR A 119 -0.64 15.35 1.47
C THR A 119 -1.75 14.51 0.83
N SER A 120 -1.43 13.74 -0.22
CA SER A 120 -2.40 12.85 -0.88
C SER A 120 -2.90 11.73 0.02
N SER A 121 -2.02 11.12 0.85
CA SER A 121 -2.43 10.07 1.77
C SER A 121 -3.35 10.60 2.87
N GLN A 122 -3.04 11.78 3.42
CA GLN A 122 -3.88 12.43 4.42
C GLN A 122 -5.22 12.89 3.85
N LEU A 123 -5.24 13.40 2.61
CA LEU A 123 -6.50 13.75 1.94
C LEU A 123 -7.39 12.52 1.72
N ALA A 124 -6.81 11.38 1.33
CA ALA A 124 -7.56 10.14 1.17
C ALA A 124 -8.18 9.65 2.50
N VAL A 125 -7.51 9.86 3.62
CA VAL A 125 -8.04 9.55 4.96
C VAL A 125 -9.17 10.51 5.36
N HIS A 126 -8.99 11.81 5.14
CA HIS A 126 -9.92 12.84 5.62
C HIS A 126 -11.12 13.10 4.70
N ASP A 127 -11.02 12.78 3.42
CA ASP A 127 -12.09 12.92 2.41
C ASP A 127 -12.12 11.70 1.49
N PRO A 128 -12.59 10.53 1.98
CA PRO A 128 -12.60 9.30 1.19
C PRO A 128 -13.54 9.37 -0.02
N THR A 129 -14.57 10.23 0.02
CA THR A 129 -15.48 10.43 -1.11
C THR A 129 -14.96 11.45 -2.12
N GLY A 130 -13.96 12.25 -1.75
CA GLY A 130 -13.44 13.37 -2.55
C GLY A 130 -14.45 14.51 -2.74
N ALA A 131 -15.59 14.48 -2.04
CA ALA A 131 -16.67 15.45 -2.24
C ALA A 131 -16.24 16.86 -1.81
N ARG A 132 -15.47 16.97 -0.72
CA ARG A 132 -14.98 18.26 -0.21
C ARG A 132 -13.88 18.79 -1.11
N THR A 133 -12.95 17.94 -1.56
CA THR A 133 -11.92 18.31 -2.53
C THR A 133 -12.56 18.82 -3.83
N ARG A 134 -13.55 18.11 -4.37
CA ARG A 134 -14.27 18.52 -5.59
C ARG A 134 -15.03 19.84 -5.42
N LEU A 135 -15.62 20.09 -4.25
CA LEU A 135 -16.33 21.34 -3.97
C LEU A 135 -15.39 22.55 -4.01
N PHE A 136 -14.16 22.40 -3.54
CA PHE A 136 -13.20 23.48 -3.55
C PHE A 136 -12.22 23.44 -4.72
N ASP A 137 -12.25 22.46 -5.62
CA ASP A 137 -11.30 22.42 -6.74
C ASP A 137 -11.53 23.60 -7.72
N ARG A 138 -10.47 24.23 -8.21
CA ARG A 138 -10.58 25.34 -9.18
C ARG A 138 -11.03 24.88 -10.55
N ALA A 139 -10.72 23.63 -10.91
CA ALA A 139 -11.09 23.05 -12.19
C ALA A 139 -12.61 22.84 -12.30
N ASN A 140 -13.30 22.63 -11.16
CA ASN A 140 -14.73 22.43 -11.13
C ASN A 140 -15.48 23.76 -11.39
N PRO A 141 -16.35 23.85 -12.42
CA PRO A 141 -17.15 25.06 -12.66
C PRO A 141 -18.09 25.37 -11.48
N GLU A 142 -18.65 24.32 -10.85
CA GLU A 142 -19.52 24.35 -9.68
C GLU A 142 -18.76 24.44 -8.35
N CYS A 143 -17.49 24.83 -8.38
CA CYS A 143 -16.73 25.02 -7.15
C CYS A 143 -17.31 26.13 -6.28
N ALA A 144 -17.16 26.03 -4.96
CA ALA A 144 -17.45 27.10 -4.02
C ALA A 144 -16.49 28.27 -4.27
N ARG A 145 -17.06 29.46 -4.50
CA ARG A 145 -16.29 30.68 -4.77
C ARG A 145 -16.42 31.66 -3.61
N VAL A 146 -15.50 32.62 -3.59
CA VAL A 146 -15.53 33.70 -2.62
C VAL A 146 -16.71 34.63 -2.96
N GLY A 147 -17.55 34.94 -1.96
CA GLY A 147 -18.81 35.66 -2.10
C GLY A 147 -20.05 34.78 -2.10
N ASP A 148 -19.90 33.45 -2.23
CA ASP A 148 -21.00 32.50 -2.08
C ASP A 148 -21.40 32.40 -0.59
N ILE A 149 -22.68 32.14 -0.32
CA ILE A 149 -23.17 31.80 1.02
C ILE A 149 -23.03 30.31 1.21
N LEU A 150 -22.24 29.92 2.20
CA LEU A 150 -21.98 28.53 2.55
C LEU A 150 -22.66 28.19 3.87
N LEU A 151 -23.26 27.00 3.93
CA LEU A 151 -23.75 26.38 5.15
C LEU A 151 -22.78 25.26 5.54
N VAL A 152 -22.16 25.40 6.70
CA VAL A 152 -21.25 24.40 7.26
C VAL A 152 -22.00 23.64 8.35
N ARG A 153 -22.23 22.36 8.12
CA ARG A 153 -22.74 21.44 9.14
C ARG A 153 -21.57 20.89 9.93
N GLN A 154 -21.65 21.04 11.24
CA GLN A 154 -20.71 20.45 12.18
C GLN A 154 -21.32 19.17 12.76
N ARG A 155 -20.47 18.23 13.14
CA ARG A 155 -20.86 17.01 13.86
C ARG A 155 -21.43 17.31 15.24
N THR A 156 -21.01 18.42 15.83
CA THR A 156 -21.46 18.86 17.16
C THR A 156 -21.70 20.36 17.10
N GLY A 157 -22.82 20.81 17.67
CA GLY A 157 -23.20 22.22 17.71
C GLY A 157 -24.09 22.66 16.55
N GLU A 158 -24.36 23.95 16.50
CA GLU A 158 -25.25 24.57 15.52
C GLU A 158 -24.53 24.74 14.16
N PRO A 159 -25.20 24.46 13.03
CA PRO A 159 -24.60 24.71 11.73
C PRO A 159 -24.41 26.22 11.50
N PHE A 160 -23.24 26.60 11.02
CA PHE A 160 -22.93 28.00 10.76
C PHE A 160 -23.12 28.33 9.29
N ALA A 161 -23.86 29.40 9.02
CA ALA A 161 -24.04 29.93 7.68
C ALA A 161 -23.43 31.33 7.55
N GLY A 162 -22.74 31.56 6.45
CA GLY A 162 -22.12 32.85 6.22
C GLY A 162 -21.61 33.01 4.80
N VAL A 163 -21.32 34.26 4.44
CA VAL A 163 -20.65 34.58 3.19
C VAL A 163 -19.19 34.17 3.27
N CYS A 164 -18.71 33.44 2.27
CA CYS A 164 -17.31 33.09 2.17
C CYS A 164 -16.48 34.32 1.77
N ILE A 165 -15.65 34.81 2.68
CA ILE A 165 -14.79 35.99 2.45
C ILE A 165 -13.41 35.58 1.93
N ASN A 166 -12.94 34.39 2.31
CA ASN A 166 -11.60 33.93 1.98
C ASN A 166 -11.55 32.40 1.92
N ILE A 167 -10.78 31.87 0.97
CA ILE A 167 -10.48 30.44 0.84
C ILE A 167 -8.96 30.29 0.84
N ARG A 168 -8.41 29.69 1.91
CA ARG A 168 -6.99 29.33 2.04
C ARG A 168 -6.80 27.93 1.50
N ARG A 169 -5.99 27.77 0.45
CA ARG A 169 -5.67 26.48 -0.16
C ARG A 169 -4.26 26.09 0.26
N ARG A 170 -4.12 25.14 1.17
CA ARG A 170 -2.83 24.69 1.75
C ARG A 170 -2.85 23.16 1.93
N GLY A 171 -3.21 22.42 0.88
CA GLY A 171 -3.34 20.96 0.94
C GLY A 171 -4.39 20.51 1.95
N VAL A 172 -4.01 19.67 2.90
CA VAL A 172 -4.87 19.18 4.02
C VAL A 172 -5.35 20.33 4.91
N ASP A 173 -4.59 21.43 4.99
CA ASP A 173 -4.92 22.58 5.84
C ASP A 173 -5.84 23.61 5.17
N THR A 174 -6.50 23.21 4.08
CA THR A 174 -7.44 24.07 3.35
C THR A 174 -8.57 24.54 4.27
N ALA A 175 -8.80 25.85 4.28
CA ALA A 175 -9.71 26.49 5.21
C ALA A 175 -10.55 27.56 4.53
N ILE A 176 -11.76 27.77 5.02
CA ILE A 176 -12.67 28.83 4.59
C ILE A 176 -12.94 29.79 5.73
N LEU A 177 -13.00 31.08 5.42
CA LEU A 177 -13.44 32.13 6.34
C LEU A 177 -14.86 32.50 5.97
N LEU A 178 -15.78 32.25 6.88
CA LEU A 178 -17.17 32.63 6.74
C LEU A 178 -17.45 33.83 7.62
N ARG A 179 -18.18 34.81 7.08
CA ARG A 179 -18.74 35.93 7.83
C ARG A 179 -20.25 35.82 7.86
N GLY A 180 -20.82 35.94 9.04
CA GLY A 180 -22.26 36.10 9.24
C GLY A 180 -22.53 37.23 10.21
N GLN A 181 -23.81 37.54 10.41
CA GLN A 181 -24.26 38.32 11.55
C GLN A 181 -25.23 37.45 12.33
N LEU A 182 -24.98 37.33 13.62
CA LEU A 182 -25.93 36.76 14.55
C LEU A 182 -26.53 37.93 15.32
N THR A 183 -27.85 38.09 15.24
CA THR A 183 -28.57 39.27 15.74
C THR A 183 -28.00 40.58 15.18
N ARG A 184 -27.16 41.31 15.93
CA ARG A 184 -26.53 42.57 15.51
C ARG A 184 -24.99 42.54 15.57
N VAL A 185 -24.41 41.38 15.86
CA VAL A 185 -22.96 41.21 16.00
C VAL A 185 -22.43 40.47 14.79
N GLY A 186 -21.43 41.05 14.12
CA GLY A 186 -20.73 40.42 13.01
C GLY A 186 -19.75 39.36 13.52
N ILE A 187 -19.95 38.11 13.11
CA ILE A 187 -19.14 36.96 13.51
C ILE A 187 -18.34 36.46 12.30
N GLU A 188 -17.07 36.15 12.51
CA GLU A 188 -16.22 35.50 11.51
C GLU A 188 -15.64 34.19 12.06
N MET A 189 -15.74 33.12 11.28
CA MET A 189 -15.25 31.80 11.68
C MET A 189 -14.40 31.17 10.60
N TRP A 190 -13.26 30.62 11.01
CA TRP A 190 -12.44 29.74 10.18
C TRP A 190 -12.91 28.31 10.33
N TYR A 191 -13.22 27.68 9.20
CA TYR A 191 -13.46 26.23 9.13
C TYR A 191 -12.37 25.56 8.32
N LYS A 192 -11.80 24.50 8.89
CA LYS A 192 -10.92 23.56 8.19
C LYS A 192 -11.80 22.60 7.40
N VAL A 193 -11.66 22.61 6.07
CA VAL A 193 -12.53 21.86 5.16
C VAL A 193 -12.43 20.35 5.40
N TYR A 194 -11.23 19.87 5.67
CA TYR A 194 -10.96 18.45 5.88
C TYR A 194 -11.03 18.02 7.35
N SER A 195 -11.53 18.88 8.25
CA SER A 195 -11.72 18.49 9.65
C SER A 195 -12.84 17.46 9.79
N PRO A 196 -12.66 16.38 10.57
CA PRO A 196 -13.71 15.40 10.82
C PRO A 196 -14.89 15.96 11.61
N LEU A 197 -14.73 17.13 12.24
CA LEU A 197 -15.83 17.83 12.91
C LEU A 197 -16.76 18.51 11.90
N VAL A 198 -16.29 18.82 10.70
CA VAL A 198 -17.13 19.36 9.63
C VAL A 198 -17.77 18.18 8.92
N GLU A 199 -19.07 17.99 9.10
CA GLU A 199 -19.81 16.91 8.47
C GLU A 199 -19.92 17.18 6.96
N GLY A 200 -20.45 18.35 6.60
CA GLY A 200 -20.70 18.73 5.22
C GLY A 200 -20.70 20.25 5.01
N ILE A 201 -20.36 20.66 3.79
CA ILE A 201 -20.40 22.06 3.37
C ILE A 201 -21.30 22.14 2.14
N GLU A 202 -22.31 23.00 2.23
CA GLU A 202 -23.29 23.20 1.16
C GLU A 202 -23.24 24.64 0.67
N VAL A 203 -23.37 24.81 -0.65
CA VAL A 203 -23.55 26.14 -1.25
C VAL A 203 -25.04 26.45 -1.22
N VAL A 204 -25.44 27.39 -0.35
CA VAL A 204 -26.83 27.80 -0.15
C VAL A 204 -27.26 28.74 -1.27
N GLN A 205 -26.42 29.74 -1.53
CA GLN A 205 -26.67 30.75 -2.54
C GLN A 205 -25.36 31.15 -3.21
N ARG A 206 -25.36 31.12 -4.54
CA ARG A 206 -24.23 31.60 -5.35
C ARG A 206 -24.21 33.12 -5.37
N ALA A 207 -23.02 33.71 -5.47
CA ALA A 207 -22.87 35.12 -5.74
C ALA A 207 -23.48 35.46 -7.11
N GLN A 208 -24.27 36.54 -7.18
CA GLN A 208 -24.90 37.00 -8.44
C GLN A 208 -23.88 37.25 -9.56
N ARG A 209 -22.69 37.75 -9.21
CA ARG A 209 -21.58 37.97 -10.14
C ARG A 209 -20.30 37.45 -9.52
N LYS A 210 -19.42 36.93 -10.38
CA LYS A 210 -18.07 36.54 -9.97
C LYS A 210 -17.34 37.75 -9.40
N THR A 211 -16.85 37.59 -8.18
CA THR A 211 -16.08 38.61 -7.48
C THR A 211 -14.73 38.82 -8.16
N ARG A 212 -14.30 40.09 -8.29
CA ARG A 212 -13.02 40.43 -8.92
C ARG A 212 -11.83 40.25 -7.97
N ARG A 213 -12.07 40.25 -6.66
CA ARG A 213 -11.04 40.12 -5.62
C ARG A 213 -11.01 38.69 -5.08
N ALA A 214 -9.82 38.17 -4.81
CA ALA A 214 -9.64 36.85 -4.19
C ALA A 214 -10.01 36.81 -2.69
N ARG A 215 -10.06 37.97 -2.02
CA ARG A 215 -10.46 38.12 -0.61
C ARG A 215 -11.40 39.31 -0.47
N LEU A 216 -12.51 39.12 0.23
CA LEU A 216 -13.55 40.15 0.38
C LEU A 216 -13.53 40.80 1.76
N THR A 217 -12.34 41.15 2.26
CA THR A 217 -12.17 41.74 3.60
C THR A 217 -12.92 43.06 3.78
N TYR A 218 -13.25 43.75 2.68
CA TYR A 218 -14.04 44.97 2.69
C TYR A 218 -15.49 44.76 3.15
N MET A 219 -16.02 43.52 3.12
CA MET A 219 -17.36 43.18 3.63
C MET A 219 -17.50 43.36 5.15
N ARG A 220 -16.39 43.62 5.86
CA ARG A 220 -16.40 44.01 7.27
C ARG A 220 -16.96 45.41 7.51
N LYS A 221 -16.95 46.25 6.47
CA LYS A 221 -17.52 47.60 6.53
C LYS A 221 -19.02 47.51 6.26
N GLU A 222 -19.83 48.19 7.07
CA GLU A 222 -21.30 48.17 7.03
C GLU A 222 -21.87 48.37 5.62
N LYS A 223 -21.32 49.33 4.85
CA LYS A 223 -21.73 49.61 3.46
C LYS A 223 -21.74 48.37 2.54
N HIS A 224 -20.85 47.41 2.79
CA HIS A 224 -20.69 46.23 1.93
C HIS A 224 -21.04 44.93 2.65
N ASP A 225 -21.50 45.01 3.91
CA ASP A 225 -21.87 43.84 4.67
C ASP A 225 -23.17 43.26 4.12
N ARG A 226 -23.27 41.93 4.09
CA ARG A 226 -24.49 41.24 3.64
C ARG A 226 -25.54 41.15 4.74
N GLY A 227 -25.14 41.34 5.99
CA GLY A 227 -26.05 41.23 7.13
C GLY A 227 -26.26 39.78 7.57
N SER A 228 -27.39 39.53 8.24
CA SER A 228 -27.81 38.17 8.61
C SER A 228 -28.25 37.37 7.38
N VAL A 229 -27.75 36.14 7.28
CA VAL A 229 -28.05 35.20 6.18
C VAL A 229 -29.07 34.13 6.57
N GLU A 230 -29.63 34.20 7.79
CA GLU A 230 -30.53 33.18 8.35
C GLU A 230 -31.77 32.95 7.48
N ASN A 231 -32.37 34.02 6.95
CA ASN A 231 -33.57 33.89 6.12
C ASN A 231 -33.29 33.16 4.80
N VAL A 232 -32.12 33.40 4.19
CA VAL A 232 -31.69 32.71 2.96
C VAL A 232 -31.53 31.22 3.23
N VAL A 233 -30.89 30.87 4.35
CA VAL A 233 -30.70 29.47 4.76
C VAL A 233 -32.03 28.80 5.03
N ARG A 234 -32.96 29.48 5.71
CA ARG A 234 -34.31 28.96 5.99
C ARG A 234 -35.07 28.63 4.70
N VAL A 235 -35.01 29.50 3.70
CA VAL A 235 -35.64 29.29 2.39
C VAL A 235 -34.98 28.10 1.67
N TYR A 236 -33.66 28.04 1.64
CA TYR A 236 -32.92 26.93 1.04
C TYR A 236 -33.26 25.58 1.69
N LEU A 237 -33.29 25.51 3.02
CA LEU A 237 -33.65 24.28 3.74
C LEU A 237 -35.10 23.86 3.45
N ARG A 238 -36.03 24.81 3.35
CA ARG A 238 -37.42 24.54 2.95
C ARG A 238 -37.50 23.98 1.54
N GLN A 239 -36.81 24.60 0.58
CA GLN A 239 -36.76 24.13 -0.81
C GLN A 239 -36.14 22.73 -0.90
N LYS A 240 -35.05 22.49 -0.18
CA LYS A 240 -34.37 21.20 -0.12
C LYS A 240 -35.29 20.10 0.44
N ALA A 241 -36.04 20.39 1.50
CA ALA A 241 -37.01 19.45 2.08
C ALA A 241 -38.19 19.16 1.14
N ALA A 242 -38.68 20.16 0.41
CA ALA A 242 -39.75 19.99 -0.57
C ALA A 242 -39.32 19.07 -1.73
N LEU A 243 -38.09 19.26 -2.23
CA LEU A 243 -37.53 18.42 -3.30
C LEU A 243 -37.22 16.99 -2.83
N GLY A 244 -36.73 16.82 -1.60
CA GLY A 244 -36.43 15.49 -1.05
C GLY A 244 -37.65 14.63 -0.72
N SER A 245 -38.86 15.19 -0.72
CA SER A 245 -40.08 14.46 -0.37
C SER A 245 -40.62 13.59 -1.52
N THR A 246 -40.19 13.77 -2.76
CA THR A 246 -40.74 13.02 -3.91
C THR A 246 -40.34 11.55 -3.94
N ASP A 247 -39.13 11.21 -3.48
CA ASP A 247 -38.63 9.83 -3.53
C ASP A 247 -39.15 8.96 -2.37
N GLY A 248 -39.42 9.57 -1.20
CA GLY A 248 -40.01 8.87 -0.05
C GLY A 248 -41.54 8.81 -0.07
N SER A 249 -42.21 9.84 -0.61
CA SER A 249 -43.68 9.90 -0.66
C SER A 249 -44.28 9.02 -1.75
N LYS A 250 -43.59 8.76 -2.87
CA LYS A 250 -44.08 7.84 -3.91
C LYS A 250 -44.18 6.39 -3.41
N LYS A 251 -43.27 5.98 -2.52
CA LYS A 251 -43.25 4.63 -1.91
C LYS A 251 -44.27 4.47 -0.78
N LYS A 252 -44.52 5.53 0.01
CA LYS A 252 -45.59 5.53 1.04
C LYS A 252 -46.99 5.75 0.47
N GLY A 253 -47.12 6.56 -0.58
CA GLY A 253 -48.39 6.82 -1.27
C GLY A 253 -48.92 5.60 -2.02
N ALA A 254 -48.05 4.77 -2.60
CA ALA A 254 -48.45 3.51 -3.21
C ALA A 254 -48.96 2.47 -2.18
N ALA A 255 -48.36 2.41 -0.99
CA ALA A 255 -48.81 1.52 0.09
C ALA A 255 -50.13 2.00 0.74
N ALA A 256 -50.31 3.32 0.90
CA ALA A 256 -51.54 3.89 1.44
C ALA A 256 -52.72 3.85 0.44
N ALA A 257 -52.45 3.99 -0.87
CA ALA A 257 -53.48 3.87 -1.91
C ALA A 257 -54.00 2.44 -2.07
N ALA A 258 -53.15 1.42 -1.87
CA ALA A 258 -53.57 0.01 -1.84
C ALA A 258 -54.46 -0.31 -0.62
N ALA A 259 -54.24 0.33 0.52
CA ALA A 259 -55.06 0.16 1.72
C ALA A 259 -56.44 0.85 1.62
N MET A 260 -56.54 1.94 0.84
CA MET A 260 -57.79 2.70 0.65
C MET A 260 -58.73 2.09 -0.41
N ALA A 261 -58.24 1.19 -1.27
CA ALA A 261 -59.07 0.51 -2.29
C ALA A 261 -59.93 -0.65 -1.73
N GLY A 262 -59.79 -1.00 -0.44
CA GLY A 262 -60.55 -2.08 0.22
C GLY A 262 -61.75 -1.65 1.07
N GLY A 263 -62.04 -0.35 1.21
CA GLY A 263 -63.06 0.16 2.13
C GLY A 263 -64.33 0.67 1.42
N GLY A 264 -65.35 -0.17 1.33
CA GLY A 264 -66.63 0.14 0.68
C GLY A 264 -67.47 1.24 1.36
N LYS A 265 -68.14 2.02 0.48
CA LYS A 265 -69.35 2.84 0.63
C LYS A 265 -69.93 2.99 2.05
N ARG A 266 -70.03 4.24 2.53
CA ARG A 266 -71.23 4.70 3.27
C ARG A 266 -71.74 6.04 2.74
N LYS A 267 -73.07 6.05 2.54
CA LYS A 267 -73.92 7.04 1.87
C LYS A 267 -73.97 8.38 2.62
N GLY A 268 -74.21 9.44 1.85
CA GLY A 268 -74.32 10.81 2.32
C GLY A 268 -75.63 11.16 3.02
N SER A 269 -75.66 12.38 3.57
CA SER A 269 -76.88 13.14 3.80
C SER A 269 -76.63 14.61 3.51
N VAL A 270 -77.40 15.14 2.57
CA VAL A 270 -77.50 16.54 2.19
C VAL A 270 -78.73 17.11 2.90
N LYS A 271 -78.57 18.15 3.73
CA LYS A 271 -79.64 19.01 4.23
C LYS A 271 -78.98 20.23 4.88
N GLY A 272 -79.29 21.50 4.63
CA GLY A 272 -80.26 22.14 3.76
C GLY A 272 -80.09 23.65 4.05
N LYS A 273 -79.92 24.44 3.00
CA LYS A 273 -79.77 25.90 3.03
C LYS A 273 -81.12 26.54 3.38
N LYS A 274 -81.20 27.33 4.46
CA LYS A 274 -82.29 28.31 4.66
C LYS A 274 -81.72 29.53 5.36
N GLY A 275 -81.66 30.63 4.62
CA GLY A 275 -81.36 31.94 5.17
C GLY A 275 -82.51 32.49 6.00
N LYS A 276 -82.20 33.47 6.86
CA LYS A 276 -83.19 34.42 7.34
C LYS A 276 -82.50 35.75 7.65
N LYS A 277 -82.94 36.78 6.92
CA LYS A 277 -82.77 38.20 7.21
C LYS A 277 -83.25 38.50 8.64
N LYS A 278 -82.45 39.20 9.44
CA LYS A 278 -82.71 40.56 9.93
C LYS A 278 -81.47 41.05 10.67
#